data_AF-A0AAW0QZ57-F1
#
_entry.id   AF-A0AAW0QZ57-F1
#
_cell.length_a   1.000
_cell.length_b   1.000
_cell.length_c   1.000
_cell.angle_alpha   90.00
_cell.angle_beta   90.00
_cell.angle_gamma   90.00
#
_symmetry.space_group_name_H-M   'P 1'
#
loop_
_entity.id
_entity.type
_entity.pdbx_description
1 polymer ?
#
loop_
_entity_poly.entity_id
_entity_poly.type
_entity_poly.pdbx_seq_one_letter_code
_entity_poly.pdbx_strand_id
1 'polypeptide(L)'
;MSLKRMPDFCRDRNLVTVRARPPLYIDQTAHTHYRHLGTNGSGWLGMHRSGSGHVVQVRQAPQFTVSELGVLSEISHPSIAQVLGIYCSGRITSVVHEHLDLDLFAIAPLQSEVEVATVMMQIVSAIRYLLSLPTDARAADVRVASNGTVKITLDLSGRLSTDLSRRRKMHRFMVSYVEQIMAGVVRKGFYWSYDAADFLDILYAGQLPPMIVRDHSMPYEQDRLTLRSIPSSTSRGLLLACRVLFVWLRAKHW
;
A
#
# COMPACT_ATOMS: atom_id res chain seq x y z
N MET A 1 17.80 -32.76 -1.91
CA MET A 1 16.57 -32.01 -2.25
C MET A 1 16.88 -30.53 -2.14
N SER A 2 16.81 -29.78 -3.24
CA SER A 2 16.98 -28.32 -3.22
C SER A 2 15.62 -27.70 -2.92
N LEU A 3 15.47 -27.07 -1.75
CA LEU A 3 14.27 -26.30 -1.42
C LEU A 3 14.27 -25.05 -2.32
N LYS A 4 13.36 -25.04 -3.29
CA LYS A 4 13.17 -23.89 -4.18
C LYS A 4 12.69 -22.71 -3.33
N ARG A 5 13.54 -21.71 -3.14
CA ARG A 5 13.20 -20.49 -2.40
C ARG A 5 11.99 -19.84 -3.08
N MET A 6 10.89 -19.67 -2.35
CA MET A 6 9.80 -18.83 -2.84
C MET A 6 10.28 -17.38 -2.88
N PRO A 7 9.88 -16.59 -3.89
CA PRO A 7 10.20 -15.17 -3.91
C PRO A 7 9.60 -14.48 -2.69
N ASP A 8 10.35 -13.54 -2.11
CA ASP A 8 9.99 -12.87 -0.84
C ASP A 8 8.69 -12.04 -0.95
N PHE A 9 8.32 -11.63 -2.16
CA PHE A 9 7.05 -10.94 -2.45
C PHE A 9 6.30 -11.59 -3.62
N CYS A 10 4.98 -11.65 -3.50
CA CYS A 10 4.11 -12.17 -4.54
C CYS A 10 4.05 -11.19 -5.72
N ARG A 11 4.44 -11.66 -6.91
CA ARG A 11 4.19 -10.93 -8.17
C ARG A 11 2.82 -11.33 -8.68
N ASP A 12 1.91 -10.40 -8.51
CA ASP A 12 0.50 -10.52 -8.84
C ASP A 12 0.31 -11.00 -10.28
N ARG A 13 -0.16 -12.24 -10.46
CA ARG A 13 -0.61 -12.70 -11.77
C ARG A 13 -2.09 -13.00 -11.85
N ASN A 14 -2.80 -13.17 -10.73
CA ASN A 14 -4.24 -13.49 -10.69
C ASN A 14 -4.84 -13.38 -9.26
N LEU A 15 -4.58 -12.31 -8.48
CA LEU A 15 -5.29 -12.14 -7.20
C LEU A 15 -6.77 -11.80 -7.46
N VAL A 16 -7.61 -12.83 -7.53
CA VAL A 16 -9.06 -12.69 -7.56
C VAL A 16 -9.51 -12.09 -6.23
N THR A 17 -9.98 -10.86 -6.27
CA THR A 17 -10.60 -10.23 -5.09
C THR A 17 -11.99 -10.83 -4.91
N VAL A 18 -12.16 -11.74 -3.96
CA VAL A 18 -13.49 -12.23 -3.58
C VAL A 18 -14.20 -11.12 -2.81
N ARG A 19 -15.12 -10.44 -3.50
CA ARG A 19 -15.88 -9.31 -2.97
C ARG A 19 -17.07 -9.80 -2.14
N ALA A 20 -16.81 -10.33 -0.96
CA ALA A 20 -17.84 -10.51 0.05
C ALA A 20 -17.95 -9.23 0.89
N ARG A 21 -19.14 -8.63 0.97
CA ARG A 21 -19.36 -7.52 1.91
C ARG A 21 -19.20 -8.04 3.34
N PRO A 22 -18.43 -7.36 4.21
CA PRO A 22 -18.28 -7.80 5.58
C PRO A 22 -19.64 -7.78 6.29
N PRO A 23 -19.97 -8.79 7.11
CA PRO A 23 -21.16 -8.75 7.95
C PRO A 23 -21.11 -7.57 8.92
N LEU A 24 -22.26 -6.91 9.08
CA LEU A 24 -22.49 -5.87 10.06
C LEU A 24 -23.34 -6.45 11.20
N TYR A 25 -22.77 -6.45 12.41
CA TYR A 25 -23.45 -6.92 13.62
C TYR A 25 -23.85 -5.73 14.49
N ILE A 26 -25.16 -5.59 14.72
CA ILE A 26 -25.74 -4.58 15.60
C ILE A 26 -25.97 -5.19 16.99
N ASP A 27 -25.68 -4.41 18.02
CA ASP A 27 -25.79 -4.77 19.44
C ASP A 27 -24.99 -6.02 19.83
N GLN A 28 -23.90 -6.27 19.10
CA GLN A 28 -22.97 -7.37 19.37
C GLN A 28 -21.53 -6.86 19.43
N THR A 29 -20.70 -7.60 20.16
CA THR A 29 -19.26 -7.33 20.24
C THR A 29 -18.48 -8.40 19.48
N ALA A 30 -17.26 -8.08 19.07
CA ALA A 30 -16.39 -9.07 18.43
C ALA A 30 -16.10 -10.28 19.34
N HIS A 31 -16.19 -10.14 20.68
CA HIS A 31 -16.01 -11.26 21.62
C HIS A 31 -17.05 -12.38 21.48
N THR A 32 -18.21 -12.08 20.89
CA THR A 32 -19.25 -13.07 20.57
C THR A 32 -18.72 -14.13 19.60
N HIS A 33 -17.94 -13.72 18.58
CA HIS A 33 -17.46 -14.61 17.52
C HIS A 33 -15.98 -14.97 17.65
N TYR A 34 -15.19 -14.12 18.30
CA TYR A 34 -13.75 -14.27 18.41
C TYR A 34 -13.29 -14.45 19.85
N ARG A 35 -12.42 -15.43 20.07
CA ARG A 35 -11.67 -15.61 21.31
C ARG A 35 -10.46 -14.71 21.29
N HIS A 36 -10.25 -13.94 22.35
CA HIS A 36 -9.06 -13.09 22.51
C HIS A 36 -7.79 -13.95 22.68
N LEU A 37 -6.75 -13.66 21.90
CA LEU A 37 -5.43 -14.29 21.97
C LEU A 37 -4.37 -13.38 22.60
N GLY A 38 -4.46 -12.07 22.37
CA GLY A 38 -3.48 -11.10 22.85
C GLY A 38 -3.76 -9.70 22.29
N THR A 39 -2.98 -8.71 22.72
CA THR A 39 -3.09 -7.32 22.24
C THR A 39 -1.92 -6.97 21.32
N ASN A 40 -2.16 -6.12 20.31
CA ASN A 40 -1.10 -5.57 19.47
C ASN A 40 -1.36 -4.09 19.16
N GLY A 41 -0.49 -3.19 19.60
CA GLY A 41 -0.54 -1.75 19.27
C GLY A 41 -1.96 -1.16 19.25
N SER A 42 -2.53 -1.05 18.04
CA SER A 42 -3.86 -0.48 17.74
C SER A 42 -5.08 -1.38 18.00
N GLY A 43 -4.93 -2.59 18.53
CA GLY A 43 -6.04 -3.53 18.68
C GLY A 43 -5.69 -4.81 19.42
N TRP A 44 -6.48 -5.86 19.18
CA TRP A 44 -6.25 -7.19 19.74
C TRP A 44 -6.38 -8.28 18.69
N LEU A 45 -5.70 -9.39 18.93
CA LEU A 45 -5.68 -10.57 18.08
C LEU A 45 -6.78 -11.52 18.54
N GLY A 46 -7.64 -11.91 17.60
CA GLY A 46 -8.73 -12.84 17.84
C GLY A 46 -8.58 -14.12 17.03
N MET A 47 -9.15 -15.21 17.52
CA MET A 47 -9.36 -16.43 16.75
C MET A 47 -10.84 -16.75 16.69
N HIS A 48 -11.36 -17.11 15.52
CA HIS A 48 -12.78 -17.41 15.38
C HIS A 48 -13.16 -18.64 16.23
N ARG A 49 -14.25 -18.55 16.99
CA ARG A 49 -14.68 -19.57 17.96
C ARG A 49 -15.15 -20.87 17.30
N SER A 50 -15.51 -20.86 16.01
CA SER A 50 -15.90 -22.07 15.28
C SER A 50 -14.73 -23.02 14.97
N GLY A 51 -13.51 -22.72 15.40
CA GLY A 51 -12.36 -23.61 15.24
C GLY A 51 -11.71 -23.56 13.86
N SER A 52 -11.96 -22.53 13.05
CA SER A 52 -11.32 -22.40 11.73
C SER A 52 -9.81 -22.16 11.79
N GLY A 53 -9.24 -21.87 12.97
CA GLY A 53 -7.82 -21.55 13.16
C GLY A 53 -7.39 -20.19 12.59
N HIS A 54 -8.31 -19.44 11.97
CA HIS A 54 -8.00 -18.16 11.36
C HIS A 54 -7.85 -17.08 12.44
N VAL A 55 -6.66 -16.49 12.49
CA VAL A 55 -6.36 -15.33 13.34
C VAL A 55 -6.82 -14.06 12.63
N VAL A 56 -7.40 -13.15 13.39
CA VAL A 56 -7.88 -11.84 12.92
C VAL A 56 -7.32 -10.74 13.79
N GLN A 57 -7.30 -9.52 13.26
CA GLN A 57 -7.02 -8.33 14.03
C GLN A 57 -8.32 -7.55 14.26
N VAL A 58 -8.66 -7.33 15.53
CA VAL A 58 -9.82 -6.54 15.94
C VAL A 58 -9.35 -5.18 16.40
N ARG A 59 -9.83 -4.13 15.75
CA ARG A 59 -9.49 -2.75 16.05
C ARG A 59 -10.71 -1.97 16.50
N GLN A 60 -10.55 -1.16 17.53
CA GLN A 60 -11.58 -0.21 17.92
C GLN A 60 -11.55 1.01 17.01
N ALA A 61 -12.73 1.54 16.74
CA ALA A 61 -12.99 2.72 15.94
C ALA A 61 -14.04 3.58 16.67
N PRO A 62 -14.08 4.90 16.41
CA PRO A 62 -15.20 5.71 16.85
C PRO A 62 -16.50 5.18 16.25
N GLN A 63 -17.62 5.56 16.85
CA GLN A 63 -18.92 5.21 16.31
C GLN A 63 -19.07 5.78 14.90
N PHE A 64 -19.17 4.88 13.92
CA PHE A 64 -19.42 5.23 12.52
C PHE A 64 -20.91 5.43 12.26
N THR A 65 -21.22 6.41 11.43
CA THR A 65 -22.54 6.60 10.83
C THR A 65 -22.83 5.50 9.81
N VAL A 66 -24.09 5.34 9.43
CA VAL A 66 -24.51 4.38 8.39
C VAL A 66 -23.76 4.61 7.07
N SER A 67 -23.53 5.88 6.70
CA SER A 67 -22.77 6.21 5.49
C SER A 67 -21.31 5.78 5.58
N GLU A 68 -20.66 5.96 6.74
CA GLU A 68 -19.27 5.55 6.97
C GLU A 68 -19.13 4.03 6.96
N LEU A 69 -20.09 3.32 7.55
CA LEU A 69 -20.16 1.85 7.50
C LEU A 69 -20.33 1.34 6.06
N GLY A 70 -21.18 2.00 5.28
CA GLY A 70 -21.36 1.72 3.85
C GLY A 70 -20.05 1.83 3.09
N VAL A 71 -19.34 2.94 3.24
CA VAL A 71 -18.01 3.16 2.64
C VAL A 71 -17.03 2.07 3.06
N LEU A 72 -16.91 1.79 4.36
CA LEU A 72 -15.98 0.78 4.87
C LEU A 72 -16.27 -0.63 4.31
N SER A 73 -17.55 -0.97 4.14
CA SER A 73 -17.97 -2.26 3.57
C SER A 73 -17.67 -2.42 2.08
N GLU A 74 -17.43 -1.31 1.38
CA GLU A 74 -17.14 -1.30 -0.06
C GLU A 74 -15.64 -1.37 -0.37
N ILE A 75 -14.78 -1.09 0.61
CA ILE A 75 -13.33 -1.17 0.45
C ILE A 75 -12.93 -2.64 0.29
N SER A 76 -12.47 -2.97 -0.91
CA SER A 76 -12.04 -4.31 -1.29
C SER A 76 -10.98 -4.21 -2.39
N HIS A 77 -9.73 -4.49 -2.00
CA HIS A 77 -8.56 -4.44 -2.90
C HIS A 77 -7.50 -5.43 -2.39
N PRO A 78 -6.77 -6.15 -3.27
CA PRO A 78 -5.78 -7.16 -2.85
C PRO A 78 -4.69 -6.62 -1.91
N SER A 79 -4.25 -5.39 -2.15
CA SER A 79 -3.22 -4.70 -1.35
C SER A 79 -3.80 -3.77 -0.28
N ILE A 80 -5.04 -4.00 0.17
CA ILE A 80 -5.63 -3.36 1.35
C ILE A 80 -6.08 -4.45 2.32
N ALA A 81 -5.84 -4.25 3.61
CA ALA A 81 -6.27 -5.17 4.66
C ALA A 81 -7.79 -5.39 4.58
N GLN A 82 -8.20 -6.63 4.34
CA GLN A 82 -9.58 -7.01 4.17
C GLN A 82 -10.35 -6.81 5.48
N VAL A 83 -11.49 -6.12 5.39
CA VAL A 83 -12.48 -6.07 6.47
C VAL A 83 -13.28 -7.37 6.45
N LEU A 84 -13.26 -8.10 7.55
CA LEU A 84 -13.94 -9.39 7.73
C LEU A 84 -15.25 -9.27 8.49
N GLY A 85 -15.46 -8.18 9.22
CA GLY A 85 -16.69 -7.95 9.98
C GLY A 85 -16.67 -6.62 10.72
N ILE A 86 -17.86 -6.05 10.95
CA ILE A 86 -18.03 -4.79 11.67
C ILE A 86 -19.04 -5.02 12.80
N TYR A 87 -18.67 -4.63 14.02
CA TYR A 87 -19.47 -4.79 15.22
C TYR A 87 -19.79 -3.42 15.80
N CYS A 88 -21.08 -3.11 15.92
CA CYS A 88 -21.55 -1.87 16.53
C CYS A 88 -22.25 -2.21 17.84
N SER A 89 -21.67 -1.80 18.97
CA SER A 89 -22.26 -2.01 20.29
C SER A 89 -22.15 -0.72 21.10
N GLY A 90 -23.29 -0.10 21.38
CA GLY A 90 -23.36 1.20 22.05
C GLY A 90 -22.60 2.29 21.29
N ARG A 91 -21.57 2.86 21.91
CA ARG A 91 -20.75 3.94 21.35
C ARG A 91 -19.44 3.48 20.71
N ILE A 92 -19.22 2.17 20.63
CA ILE A 92 -17.96 1.59 20.14
C ILE A 92 -18.24 0.80 18.87
N THR A 93 -17.48 1.09 17.82
CA THR A 93 -17.41 0.25 16.63
C THR A 93 -16.12 -0.57 16.71
N SER A 94 -16.21 -1.89 16.55
CA SER A 94 -15.05 -2.76 16.38
C SER A 94 -15.02 -3.26 14.94
N VAL A 95 -13.88 -3.09 14.27
CA VAL A 95 -13.67 -3.55 12.90
C VAL A 95 -12.68 -4.70 12.93
N VAL A 96 -13.10 -5.84 12.39
CA VAL A 96 -12.30 -7.05 12.27
C VAL A 96 -11.65 -7.06 10.90
N HIS A 97 -10.33 -7.25 10.87
CA HIS A 97 -9.54 -7.41 9.66
C HIS A 97 -8.86 -8.77 9.64
N GLU A 98 -8.43 -9.18 8.46
CA GLU A 98 -7.42 -10.24 8.35
C GLU A 98 -6.19 -9.93 9.20
N HIS A 99 -5.56 -10.97 9.73
CA HIS A 99 -4.28 -10.82 10.42
C HIS A 99 -3.14 -10.64 9.40
N LEU A 100 -2.26 -9.67 9.65
CA LEU A 100 -1.09 -9.39 8.83
C LEU A 100 0.17 -9.52 9.69
N ASP A 101 1.05 -10.43 9.26
CA ASP A 101 2.11 -11.00 10.09
C ASP A 101 3.24 -10.01 10.36
N LEU A 102 3.69 -9.29 9.31
CA LEU A 102 4.93 -8.51 9.37
C LEU A 102 4.69 -7.03 9.04
N ASP A 103 5.39 -6.16 9.74
CA ASP A 103 5.58 -4.75 9.37
C ASP A 103 6.58 -4.68 8.21
N LEU A 104 6.24 -3.95 7.14
CA LEU A 104 7.12 -3.77 5.99
C LEU A 104 8.46 -3.13 6.39
N PHE A 105 8.45 -2.20 7.35
CA PHE A 105 9.68 -1.55 7.81
C PHE A 105 10.52 -2.45 8.72
N ALA A 106 9.92 -3.49 9.32
CA ALA A 106 10.68 -4.48 10.08
C ALA A 106 11.50 -5.43 9.19
N ILE A 107 11.14 -5.56 7.91
CA ILE A 107 11.90 -6.35 6.92
C ILE A 107 12.74 -5.49 5.97
N ALA A 108 12.69 -4.17 6.14
CA ALA A 108 13.54 -3.23 5.39
C ALA A 108 14.98 -3.23 5.94
N PRO A 109 15.99 -2.82 5.14
CA PRO A 109 15.87 -2.46 3.73
C PRO A 109 15.75 -3.69 2.82
N LEU A 110 15.02 -3.54 1.72
CA LEU A 110 14.88 -4.57 0.69
C LEU A 110 16.19 -4.75 -0.09
N GLN A 111 16.45 -5.97 -0.55
CA GLN A 111 17.76 -6.39 -1.07
C GLN A 111 17.88 -6.24 -2.58
N SER A 112 16.77 -6.10 -3.31
CA SER A 112 16.77 -5.90 -4.77
C SER A 112 15.82 -4.80 -5.24
N GLU A 113 16.15 -4.14 -6.35
CA GLU A 113 15.26 -3.17 -7.01
C GLU A 113 13.92 -3.81 -7.38
N VAL A 114 13.96 -5.09 -7.73
CA VAL A 114 12.80 -5.93 -8.03
C VAL A 114 11.84 -6.04 -6.84
N GLU A 115 12.35 -6.26 -5.63
CA GLU A 115 11.52 -6.31 -4.42
C GLU A 115 10.87 -4.94 -4.17
N VAL A 116 11.67 -3.87 -4.26
CA VAL A 116 11.17 -2.50 -4.13
C VAL A 116 10.07 -2.23 -5.16
N ALA A 117 10.30 -2.52 -6.44
CA ALA A 117 9.31 -2.32 -7.49
C ALA A 117 8.01 -3.11 -7.23
N THR A 118 8.12 -4.36 -6.75
CA THR A 118 6.96 -5.21 -6.43
C THR A 118 6.14 -4.61 -5.28
N VAL A 119 6.82 -4.17 -4.21
CA VAL A 119 6.21 -3.51 -3.05
C VAL A 119 5.53 -2.20 -3.47
N MET A 120 6.23 -1.36 -4.22
CA MET A 120 5.73 -0.05 -4.65
C MET A 120 4.56 -0.18 -5.62
N MET A 121 4.56 -1.16 -6.52
CA MET A 121 3.44 -1.44 -7.42
C MET A 121 2.16 -1.76 -6.63
N GLN A 122 2.23 -2.62 -5.62
CA GLN A 122 1.08 -2.99 -4.79
C GLN A 122 0.56 -1.79 -3.98
N ILE A 123 1.46 -0.99 -3.40
CA ILE A 123 1.11 0.23 -2.64
C ILE A 123 0.45 1.28 -3.54
N VAL A 124 1.05 1.58 -4.69
CA VAL A 124 0.52 2.58 -5.62
C VAL A 124 -0.84 2.13 -6.18
N SER A 125 -1.02 0.83 -6.45
CA SER A 125 -2.32 0.26 -6.84
C SER A 125 -3.38 0.50 -5.77
N ALA A 126 -3.09 0.15 -4.51
CA ALA A 126 -4.02 0.35 -3.39
C ALA A 126 -4.36 1.82 -3.17
N ILE A 127 -3.37 2.71 -3.24
CA ILE A 127 -3.58 4.14 -3.06
C ILE A 127 -4.42 4.74 -4.18
N ARG A 128 -4.18 4.35 -5.44
CA ARG A 128 -5.06 4.75 -6.55
C ARG A 128 -6.48 4.31 -6.33
N TYR A 129 -6.68 3.07 -5.91
CA TYR A 129 -7.99 2.55 -5.56
C TYR A 129 -8.66 3.40 -4.46
N LEU A 130 -7.96 3.69 -3.35
CA LEU A 130 -8.50 4.54 -2.28
C LEU A 130 -8.87 5.95 -2.78
N LEU A 131 -8.04 6.55 -3.62
CA LEU A 131 -8.32 7.87 -4.20
C LEU A 131 -9.51 7.86 -5.17
N SER A 132 -9.81 6.71 -5.79
CA SER A 132 -11.00 6.55 -6.65
C SER A 132 -12.31 6.51 -5.85
N LEU A 133 -12.26 6.07 -4.59
CA LEU A 133 -13.43 5.94 -3.74
C LEU A 133 -13.90 7.31 -3.20
N PRO A 134 -15.21 7.50 -2.96
CA PRO A 134 -15.74 8.71 -2.34
C PRO A 134 -15.48 8.73 -0.83
N THR A 135 -14.21 8.62 -0.42
CA THR A 135 -13.80 8.54 0.99
C THR A 135 -12.52 9.32 1.25
N ASP A 136 -12.35 9.77 2.49
CA ASP A 136 -11.08 10.25 3.05
C ASP A 136 -10.44 9.19 3.98
N ALA A 137 -10.63 7.91 3.67
CA ALA A 137 -9.86 6.81 4.29
C ALA A 137 -8.35 7.00 4.07
N ARG A 138 -7.60 7.04 5.17
CA ARG A 138 -6.13 7.19 5.15
C ARG A 138 -5.46 5.84 5.33
N ALA A 139 -4.26 5.71 4.77
CA ALA A 139 -3.35 4.64 5.15
C ALA A 139 -2.83 4.91 6.58
N ALA A 140 -2.83 3.88 7.42
CA ALA A 140 -2.22 3.91 8.75
C ALA A 140 -0.85 3.26 8.77
N ASP A 141 -0.74 2.08 8.17
CA ASP A 141 0.48 1.26 8.20
C ASP A 141 0.54 0.36 6.96
N VAL A 142 1.74 -0.13 6.61
CA VAL A 142 1.97 -1.11 5.54
C VAL A 142 2.50 -2.41 6.12
N ARG A 143 1.78 -3.48 5.83
CA ARG A 143 2.07 -4.82 6.35
C ARG A 143 2.31 -5.80 5.22
N VAL A 144 2.93 -6.91 5.54
CA VAL A 144 3.17 -8.03 4.63
C VAL A 144 2.47 -9.26 5.19
N ALA A 145 1.59 -9.84 4.37
CA ALA A 145 0.95 -11.11 4.67
C ALA A 145 1.93 -12.28 4.47
N SER A 146 1.71 -13.41 5.14
CA SER A 146 2.52 -14.64 5.01
C SER A 146 2.75 -15.14 3.59
N ASN A 147 1.89 -14.78 2.63
CA ASN A 147 2.07 -15.11 1.21
C ASN A 147 2.92 -14.08 0.43
N GLY A 148 3.52 -13.10 1.10
CA GLY A 148 4.32 -12.04 0.48
C GLY A 148 3.52 -10.92 -0.17
N THR A 149 2.20 -10.83 0.07
CA THR A 149 1.37 -9.71 -0.41
C THR A 149 1.51 -8.51 0.52
N VAL A 150 1.78 -7.34 -0.04
CA VAL A 150 1.87 -6.08 0.69
C VAL A 150 0.48 -5.47 0.80
N LYS A 151 0.08 -5.10 2.01
CA LYS A 151 -1.25 -4.61 2.33
C LYS A 151 -1.20 -3.33 3.16
N ILE A 152 -1.98 -2.35 2.74
CA ILE A 152 -2.22 -1.12 3.49
C ILE A 152 -3.32 -1.39 4.52
N THR A 153 -3.05 -1.06 5.78
CA THR A 153 -4.10 -0.97 6.80
C THR A 153 -4.67 0.44 6.82
N LEU A 154 -5.98 0.55 7.07
CA LEU A 154 -6.65 1.84 7.10
C LEU A 154 -6.53 2.48 8.49
N ASP A 155 -6.42 3.81 8.53
CA ASP A 155 -6.62 4.57 9.75
C ASP A 155 -8.11 4.63 10.07
N LEU A 156 -8.48 4.11 11.23
CA LEU A 156 -9.85 4.07 11.73
C LEU A 156 -10.05 5.04 12.89
N SER A 157 -9.06 5.87 13.23
CA SER A 157 -9.17 6.83 14.34
C SER A 157 -10.05 8.04 13.98
N GLY A 158 -10.15 8.36 12.69
CA GLY A 158 -10.93 9.49 12.17
C GLY A 158 -12.32 9.09 11.67
N ARG A 159 -13.16 10.10 11.44
CA ARG A 159 -14.41 9.97 10.66
C ARG A 159 -14.10 9.81 9.19
N LEU A 160 -14.84 8.93 8.52
CA LEU A 160 -14.81 8.80 7.07
C LEU A 160 -15.77 9.84 6.47
N SER A 161 -15.25 10.70 5.59
CA SER A 161 -15.97 11.79 4.97
C SER A 161 -15.92 11.65 3.45
N THR A 162 -17.02 12.04 2.81
CA THR A 162 -17.13 12.14 1.35
C THR A 162 -16.78 13.54 0.83
N ASP A 163 -16.32 14.46 1.69
CA ASP A 163 -16.04 15.85 1.33
C ASP A 163 -14.91 15.99 0.30
N LEU A 164 -15.24 16.59 -0.85
CA LEU A 164 -14.32 16.84 -1.96
C LEU A 164 -13.16 17.78 -1.58
N SER A 165 -13.35 18.69 -0.64
CA SER A 165 -12.29 19.60 -0.16
C SER A 165 -11.20 18.84 0.59
N ARG A 166 -11.58 17.76 1.28
CA ARG A 166 -10.64 16.86 1.96
C ARG A 166 -9.88 15.97 0.98
N ARG A 167 -10.45 15.65 -0.19
CA ARG A 167 -9.77 14.82 -1.21
C ARG A 167 -8.46 15.42 -1.73
N ARG A 168 -8.35 16.74 -1.91
CA ARG A 168 -7.07 17.36 -2.34
C ARG A 168 -5.99 17.24 -1.25
N LYS A 169 -6.38 17.38 0.02
CA LYS A 169 -5.47 17.14 1.16
C LYS A 169 -5.10 15.66 1.23
N MET A 170 -6.05 14.76 0.98
CA MET A 170 -5.82 13.33 0.92
C MET A 170 -4.81 12.95 -0.15
N HIS A 171 -4.98 13.44 -1.37
CA HIS A 171 -4.07 13.14 -2.47
C HIS A 171 -2.63 13.51 -2.10
N ARG A 172 -2.41 14.72 -1.57
CA ARG A 172 -1.08 15.15 -1.12
C ARG A 172 -0.53 14.27 0.00
N PHE A 173 -1.37 13.95 0.99
CA PHE A 173 -0.99 13.02 2.07
C PHE A 173 -0.56 11.67 1.52
N MET A 174 -1.34 11.09 0.59
CA MET A 174 -1.05 9.78 0.02
C MET A 174 0.22 9.78 -0.83
N VAL A 175 0.47 10.82 -1.61
CA VAL A 175 1.74 10.94 -2.36
C VAL A 175 2.93 10.99 -1.40
N SER A 176 2.87 11.84 -0.37
CA SER A 176 3.93 11.92 0.64
C SER A 176 4.09 10.61 1.42
N TYR A 177 3.02 9.86 1.62
CA TYR A 177 3.07 8.54 2.23
C TYR A 177 3.82 7.53 1.36
N VAL A 178 3.60 7.54 0.04
CA VAL A 178 4.35 6.71 -0.92
C VAL A 178 5.84 7.08 -0.94
N GLU A 179 6.16 8.37 -0.96
CA GLU A 179 7.55 8.83 -0.85
C GLU A 179 8.23 8.32 0.43
N GLN A 180 7.55 8.40 1.57
CA GLN A 180 8.09 7.93 2.86
C GLN A 180 8.34 6.43 2.85
N ILE A 181 7.41 5.64 2.32
CA ILE A 181 7.61 4.20 2.20
C ILE A 181 8.80 3.91 1.29
N MET A 182 8.87 4.55 0.11
CA MET A 182 9.98 4.38 -0.83
C MET A 182 11.32 4.71 -0.16
N ALA A 183 11.40 5.84 0.56
CA ALA A 183 12.61 6.21 1.28
C ALA A 183 12.98 5.22 2.40
N GLY A 184 11.99 4.61 3.05
CA GLY A 184 12.21 3.68 4.16
C GLY A 184 12.54 2.24 3.74
N VAL A 185 12.06 1.77 2.59
CA VAL A 185 12.29 0.38 2.14
C VAL A 185 13.57 0.20 1.34
N VAL A 186 14.17 1.28 0.88
CA VAL A 186 15.34 1.26 -0.01
C VAL A 186 16.64 1.12 0.76
N ARG A 187 17.51 0.21 0.31
CA ARG A 187 18.90 0.13 0.78
C ARG A 187 19.70 1.32 0.25
N LYS A 188 20.47 1.96 1.13
CA LYS A 188 21.41 3.02 0.70
C LYS A 188 22.41 2.45 -0.32
N GLY A 189 22.64 3.19 -1.41
CA GLY A 189 23.60 2.83 -2.45
C GLY A 189 23.06 1.93 -3.56
N PHE A 190 21.74 1.83 -3.73
CA PHE A 190 21.15 1.21 -4.91
C PHE A 190 21.53 1.97 -6.19
N TYR A 191 21.94 1.24 -7.22
CA TYR A 191 21.97 1.75 -8.59
C TYR A 191 20.58 1.56 -9.18
N TRP A 192 19.87 2.65 -9.40
CA TRP A 192 18.54 2.61 -9.99
C TRP A 192 18.62 2.39 -11.49
N SER A 193 17.73 1.54 -12.01
CA SER A 193 17.42 1.55 -13.43
C SER A 193 16.81 2.90 -13.86
N TYR A 194 16.82 3.18 -15.16
CA TYR A 194 16.13 4.34 -15.72
C TYR A 194 14.64 4.35 -15.37
N ASP A 195 13.98 3.18 -15.41
CA ASP A 195 12.55 3.06 -15.06
C ASP A 195 12.30 3.45 -13.59
N ALA A 196 13.19 3.05 -12.68
CA ALA A 196 13.10 3.42 -11.27
C ALA A 196 13.39 4.91 -11.02
N ALA A 197 14.32 5.50 -11.77
CA ALA A 197 14.57 6.93 -11.73
C ALA A 197 13.36 7.74 -12.20
N ASP A 198 12.74 7.36 -13.33
CA ASP A 198 11.53 8.00 -13.84
C ASP A 198 10.37 7.90 -12.84
N PHE A 199 10.20 6.74 -12.20
CA PHE A 199 9.21 6.54 -11.15
C PHE A 199 9.42 7.51 -9.98
N LEU A 200 10.66 7.68 -9.53
CA LEU A 200 11.03 8.60 -8.45
C LEU A 200 10.80 10.06 -8.85
N ASP A 201 11.15 10.45 -10.08
CA ASP A 201 10.94 11.81 -10.57
C ASP A 201 9.45 12.20 -10.57
N ILE A 202 8.56 11.28 -10.94
CA ILE A 202 7.11 11.51 -10.89
C ILE A 202 6.62 11.65 -9.44
N LEU A 203 7.11 10.82 -8.52
CA LEU A 203 6.78 10.93 -7.09
C LEU A 203 7.25 12.26 -6.50
N TYR A 204 8.50 12.65 -6.76
CA TYR A 204 9.08 13.90 -6.30
C TYR A 204 8.42 15.13 -6.93
N ALA A 205 7.76 14.98 -8.09
CA ALA A 205 6.90 15.99 -8.68
C ALA A 205 5.52 16.10 -7.99
N GLY A 206 5.25 15.30 -6.95
CA GLY A 206 3.99 15.32 -6.21
C GLY A 206 2.87 14.53 -6.88
N GLN A 207 3.20 13.58 -7.76
CA GLN A 207 2.24 12.79 -8.53
C GLN A 207 2.40 11.29 -8.27
N LEU A 208 1.33 10.52 -8.44
CA LEU A 208 1.42 9.05 -8.39
C LEU A 208 1.87 8.50 -9.75
N PRO A 209 2.99 7.76 -9.83
CA PRO A 209 3.48 7.18 -11.08
C PRO A 209 2.44 6.28 -11.72
N PRO A 210 2.27 6.26 -13.05
CA PRO A 210 1.32 5.36 -13.72
C PRO A 210 1.65 3.89 -13.43
N MET A 211 0.61 3.04 -13.35
CA MET A 211 0.79 1.59 -13.28
C MET A 211 1.19 1.11 -14.68
N ILE A 212 2.49 0.93 -14.93
CA ILE A 212 2.95 0.35 -16.19
C ILE A 212 2.81 -1.17 -16.08
N VAL A 213 1.71 -1.71 -16.58
CA VAL A 213 1.58 -3.15 -16.79
C VAL A 213 2.38 -3.48 -18.04
N ARG A 214 3.67 -3.81 -17.88
CA ARG A 214 4.44 -4.38 -18.99
C ARG A 214 4.00 -5.83 -19.17
N ASP A 215 3.37 -6.11 -20.31
CA ASP A 215 3.06 -7.47 -20.74
C ASP A 215 4.39 -8.20 -21.00
N HIS A 216 4.84 -9.00 -20.03
CA HIS A 216 6.09 -9.76 -20.12
C HIS A 216 5.96 -11.04 -20.97
N SER A 217 5.05 -11.06 -21.94
CA SER A 217 4.96 -12.10 -22.96
C SER A 217 6.00 -11.97 -24.07
N MET A 218 6.92 -11.00 -24.00
CA MET A 218 8.05 -10.87 -24.93
C MET A 218 9.40 -11.16 -24.23
N PRO A 219 10.23 -12.08 -24.78
CA PRO A 219 11.53 -12.41 -24.24
C PRO A 219 12.51 -11.23 -24.38
N TYR A 220 13.34 -11.08 -23.36
CA TYR A 220 14.31 -10.02 -23.15
C TYR A 220 15.54 -10.18 -24.07
N GLU A 221 15.39 -10.28 -25.40
CA GLU A 221 16.50 -10.24 -26.35
C GLU A 221 16.00 -9.87 -27.77
N GLN A 222 15.70 -8.59 -28.04
CA GLN A 222 15.77 -8.11 -29.44
C GLN A 222 15.81 -6.60 -29.72
N ASP A 223 16.11 -5.73 -28.74
CA ASP A 223 16.31 -4.30 -29.00
C ASP A 223 17.73 -3.82 -28.69
N ARG A 224 18.73 -4.60 -29.15
CA ARG A 224 20.13 -4.13 -29.24
C ARG A 224 20.55 -3.66 -30.63
N LEU A 225 19.65 -3.61 -31.63
CA LEU A 225 20.02 -3.22 -32.99
C LEU A 225 18.93 -2.42 -33.71
N THR A 226 18.65 -1.19 -33.26
CA THR A 226 18.19 -0.10 -34.14
C THR A 226 18.71 1.27 -33.66
N LEU A 227 20.02 1.37 -33.43
CA LEU A 227 20.73 2.65 -33.53
C LEU A 227 20.82 3.05 -35.01
N ARG A 228 19.78 3.67 -35.58
CA ARG A 228 19.92 4.49 -36.81
C ARG A 228 18.95 5.68 -36.82
N SER A 229 19.57 6.85 -36.64
CA SER A 229 19.25 8.16 -37.24
C SER A 229 17.86 8.77 -37.03
N ILE A 230 17.79 9.76 -36.14
CA ILE A 230 16.89 10.93 -36.30
C ILE A 230 17.75 12.21 -36.14
N PRO A 231 17.56 13.24 -36.99
CA PRO A 231 18.47 14.37 -37.09
C PRO A 231 18.26 15.42 -35.99
N SER A 232 19.35 16.12 -35.69
CA SER A 232 19.45 17.30 -34.85
C SER A 232 18.60 18.46 -35.38
N SER A 233 17.61 18.92 -34.60
CA SER A 233 17.32 20.35 -34.48
C SER A 233 16.63 20.70 -33.15
N THR A 234 17.30 21.58 -32.42
CA THR A 234 16.73 22.67 -31.59
C THR A 234 16.03 22.33 -30.26
N SER A 235 16.83 22.48 -29.20
CA SER A 235 16.46 23.15 -27.95
C SER A 235 15.40 22.53 -27.05
N ARG A 236 15.80 21.52 -26.25
CA ARG A 236 15.28 21.28 -24.88
C ARG A 236 16.18 20.38 -24.02
N GLY A 237 17.49 20.37 -24.28
CA GLY A 237 18.49 19.57 -23.56
C GLY A 237 19.29 20.31 -22.49
N LEU A 238 18.86 21.50 -22.06
CA LEU A 238 19.68 22.39 -21.21
C LEU A 238 19.00 22.86 -19.91
N LEU A 239 17.93 22.19 -19.48
CA LEU A 239 17.28 22.48 -18.18
C LEU A 239 17.09 21.26 -17.26
N LEU A 240 17.68 20.11 -17.59
CA LEU A 240 17.86 18.99 -16.64
C LEU A 240 19.23 19.02 -15.93
N ALA A 241 20.15 19.90 -16.36
CA ALA A 241 21.48 20.07 -15.77
C ALA A 241 21.50 20.99 -14.52
N CYS A 242 20.37 21.55 -14.09
CA CYS A 242 20.32 22.49 -12.96
C CYS A 242 19.65 21.98 -11.67
N ARG A 243 19.24 20.70 -11.59
CA ARG A 243 18.66 20.15 -10.34
C ARG A 243 19.54 19.14 -9.60
N VAL A 244 20.61 18.64 -10.22
CA VAL A 244 21.62 17.80 -9.55
C VAL A 244 22.63 18.63 -8.72
N LEU A 245 22.63 19.96 -8.87
CA LEU A 245 23.59 20.85 -8.19
C LEU A 245 23.10 21.48 -6.87
N PHE A 246 21.86 21.23 -6.42
CA PHE A 246 21.33 21.86 -5.19
C PHE A 246 21.31 20.96 -3.96
N VAL A 247 21.56 19.65 -4.10
CA VAL A 247 21.65 18.72 -2.95
C VAL A 247 23.10 18.55 -2.46
N TRP A 248 24.10 19.09 -3.18
CA TRP A 248 25.51 19.01 -2.80
C TRP A 248 26.02 20.17 -1.91
N LEU A 249 25.15 21.12 -1.50
CA LEU A 249 25.54 22.30 -0.72
C LEU A 249 24.83 22.43 0.65
N ARG A 250 24.49 21.32 1.31
CA ARG A 250 24.05 21.36 2.72
C ARG A 250 24.67 20.31 3.64
N ALA A 251 25.91 19.92 3.32
CA ALA A 251 26.80 19.19 4.23
C ALA A 251 28.09 20.00 4.47
N LYS A 252 27.93 21.24 4.95
CA LYS A 252 28.96 21.95 5.71
C LYS A 252 28.27 22.83 6.75
N HIS A 253 28.70 22.66 7.99
CA HIS A 253 28.31 23.30 9.25
C HIS A 253 27.35 22.50 10.15
N TRP A 254 27.97 22.04 11.25
CA TRP A 254 27.51 21.30 12.43
C TRP A 254 27.56 19.78 12.30
#